data_AF-A0A6J6MEF9-F1
#
_entry.id   AF-A0A6J6MEF9-F1
#
_cell.length_a   1.000
_cell.length_b   1.000
_cell.length_c   1.000
_cell.angle_alpha   90.00
_cell.angle_beta   90.00
_cell.angle_gamma   90.00
#
_symmetry.space_group_name_H-M   'P 1'
#
loop_
_entity.id
_entity.type
_entity.pdbx_description
1 polymer ?
#
loop_
_entity_poly.entity_id
_entity_poly.type
_entity_poly.pdbx_seq_one_letter_code
_entity_poly.pdbx_strand_id
1 'polypeptide(L)'
;MNTPFTNCIPIRRLPLLVGHSATISVAVIDIETLGITKQKHQYTKLTQHSWRYSSSASNSEVEVKVDEFGFVLDEPNNFKRVD
;
A
#
# COMPACT_ATOMS: atom_id res chain seq x y z
N MET A 1 7.46 0.38 -14.02
CA MET A 1 6.03 -0.04 -13.98
C MET A 1 5.81 -0.73 -12.64
N ASN A 2 4.76 -0.37 -11.90
CA ASN A 2 4.49 -0.89 -10.55
C ASN A 2 3.04 -1.43 -10.49
N THR A 3 2.58 -1.93 -9.35
CA THR A 3 1.19 -2.40 -9.18
C THR A 3 0.61 -1.99 -7.83
N PRO A 4 -0.67 -1.55 -7.76
CA PRO A 4 -1.33 -1.26 -6.50
C PRO A 4 -1.86 -2.54 -5.83
N PHE A 5 -1.84 -3.69 -6.54
CA PHE A 5 -2.43 -4.95 -6.09
C PHE A 5 -1.81 -5.46 -4.79
N THR A 6 -0.49 -5.36 -4.66
CA THR A 6 0.25 -5.89 -3.50
C THR A 6 -0.12 -5.21 -2.19
N ASN A 7 -0.71 -4.01 -2.23
CA ASN A 7 -1.20 -3.30 -1.04
C ASN A 7 -2.37 -4.03 -0.35
N CYS A 8 -3.10 -4.90 -1.06
CA CYS A 8 -4.18 -5.68 -0.45
C CYS A 8 -3.67 -6.63 0.64
N ILE A 9 -2.42 -7.11 0.51
CA ILE A 9 -1.80 -8.05 1.45
C ILE A 9 -1.66 -7.42 2.85
N PRO A 10 -0.96 -6.29 3.05
CA PRO A 10 -0.88 -5.65 4.36
C PRO A 10 -2.23 -5.11 4.84
N ILE A 11 -3.08 -4.59 3.95
CA ILE A 11 -4.41 -4.06 4.31
C ILE A 11 -5.29 -5.14 4.94
N ARG A 12 -5.27 -6.37 4.39
CA ARG A 12 -6.04 -7.49 4.94
C ARG A 12 -5.36 -8.17 6.13
N ARG A 13 -4.02 -8.14 6.18
CA ARG A 13 -3.23 -8.85 7.21
C ARG A 13 -3.14 -8.07 8.51
N LEU A 14 -3.07 -6.74 8.45
CA LEU A 14 -2.82 -5.91 9.63
C LEU A 14 -4.13 -5.61 10.37
N PRO A 15 -4.28 -5.99 11.65
CA PRO A 15 -5.48 -5.74 12.43
C PRO A 15 -5.53 -4.30 12.96
N LEU A 16 -5.38 -3.31 12.07
CA LEU A 16 -5.39 -1.90 12.45
C LEU A 16 -6.81 -1.41 12.69
N LEU A 17 -6.97 -0.69 13.80
CA LEU A 17 -8.10 0.19 14.05
C LEU A 17 -7.91 1.50 13.28
N VAL A 18 -9.01 2.23 13.06
CA VAL A 18 -8.94 3.57 12.47
C VAL A 18 -8.06 4.47 13.34
N GLY A 19 -7.15 5.20 12.70
CA GLY A 19 -6.14 6.05 13.34
C GLY A 19 -4.85 5.33 13.74
N HIS A 20 -4.79 3.99 13.66
CA HIS A 20 -3.59 3.25 14.00
C HIS A 20 -2.68 3.04 12.78
N SER A 21 -1.38 2.91 13.06
CA SER A 21 -0.35 2.62 12.07
C SER A 21 0.46 1.38 12.44
N ALA A 22 1.02 0.72 11.43
CA ALA A 22 2.05 -0.29 11.60
C ALA A 22 3.16 -0.12 10.56
N THR A 23 4.40 -0.31 10.99
CA THR A 23 5.57 -0.37 10.12
C THR A 23 5.96 -1.83 9.91
N ILE A 24 6.06 -2.25 8.65
CA ILE A 24 6.42 -3.61 8.26
C ILE A 24 7.65 -3.62 7.36
N SER A 25 8.38 -4.73 7.37
CA SER A 25 9.38 -5.01 6.33
C SER A 25 8.69 -5.66 5.14
N VAL A 26 8.96 -5.16 3.94
CA VAL A 26 8.47 -5.72 2.68
C VAL A 26 9.65 -6.07 1.77
N ALA A 27 9.46 -7.07 0.92
CA ALA A 27 10.34 -7.34 -0.21
C ALA A 27 9.80 -6.57 -1.42
N VAL A 28 10.60 -5.64 -1.95
CA VAL A 28 10.30 -4.93 -3.18
C VAL A 28 11.06 -5.61 -4.31
N ILE A 29 10.30 -6.02 -5.32
CA ILE A 29 10.80 -6.72 -6.49
C ILE A 29 10.86 -5.70 -7.63
N ASP A 30 12.05 -5.48 -8.15
CA ASP A 30 12.23 -4.75 -9.40
C ASP A 30 11.80 -5.67 -10.55
N ILE A 31 10.80 -5.25 -11.34
CA ILE A 31 10.21 -6.14 -12.35
C ILE A 31 11.07 -6.30 -13.62
N GLU A 32 12.06 -5.43 -13.82
CA GLU A 32 12.93 -5.47 -15.00
C GLU A 32 14.13 -6.39 -14.75
N THR A 33 14.68 -6.33 -13.53
CA THR A 33 15.89 -7.06 -13.12
C THR A 33 15.60 -8.28 -12.25
N LEU A 34 14.39 -8.37 -11.70
CA LEU A 34 14.00 -9.33 -10.65
C LEU A 34 14.83 -9.22 -9.36
N GLY A 35 15.55 -8.11 -9.19
CA GLY A 35 16.25 -7.79 -7.97
C GLY A 35 15.29 -7.62 -6.79
N ILE A 36 15.67 -8.12 -5.62
CA ILE A 36 14.87 -8.04 -4.40
C ILE A 36 15.56 -7.12 -3.41
N THR A 37 14.87 -6.09 -2.95
CA THR A 37 15.34 -5.20 -1.88
C THR A 37 14.38 -5.22 -0.70
N LYS A 38 14.93 -5.19 0.51
CA LYS A 38 14.13 -5.05 1.73
C LYS A 38 13.85 -3.57 1.98
N GLN A 39 12.58 -3.19 2.12
CA GLN A 39 12.18 -1.83 2.47
C GLN A 39 11.29 -1.81 3.71
N LYS A 40 11.26 -0.69 4.44
CA LYS A 40 10.29 -0.46 5.51
C LYS A 40 9.13 0.33 4.94
N HIS A 41 7.92 -0.20 5.06
CA HIS A 41 6.70 0.51 4.70
C HIS A 41 5.87 0.76 5.95
N GLN A 42 5.25 1.94 6.05
CA GLN A 42 4.30 2.26 7.10
C GLN A 42 2.91 2.32 6.49
N TYR A 43 1.95 1.62 7.11
CA TYR A 43 0.54 1.64 6.75
C TYR A 43 -0.26 2.24 7.89
N THR A 44 -1.15 3.18 7.57
CA THR A 44 -2.07 3.83 8.50
C THR A 44 -3.49 3.64 8.00
N LYS A 45 -4.38 3.15 8.87
CA LYS A 45 -5.80 3.03 8.55
C LYS A 45 -6.50 4.36 8.84
N LEU A 46 -6.92 5.07 7.80
CA LEU A 46 -7.52 6.40 7.93
C LEU A 46 -9.02 6.33 8.20
N THR A 47 -9.72 5.42 7.51
CA THR A 47 -11.15 5.13 7.72
C THR A 47 -11.40 3.64 7.53
N GLN A 48 -12.67 3.23 7.45
CA GLN A 48 -13.02 1.85 7.09
C GLN A 48 -12.51 1.47 5.68
N HIS A 49 -12.52 2.40 4.72
CA HIS A 49 -12.24 2.15 3.30
C HIS A 49 -11.13 3.05 2.74
N SER A 50 -10.33 3.68 3.60
CA SER A 50 -9.17 4.46 3.16
C SER A 50 -7.94 4.23 4.01
N TRP A 51 -6.80 4.25 3.34
CA TRP A 51 -5.50 3.94 3.90
C TRP A 51 -4.47 4.96 3.43
N ARG A 52 -3.46 5.18 4.26
CA ARG A 52 -2.24 5.87 3.85
C ARG A 52 -1.07 4.91 3.94
N TYR A 53 -0.21 4.89 2.94
CA TYR A 53 1.06 4.19 3.03
C TYR A 53 2.24 5.05 2.59
N SER A 54 3.40 4.77 3.16
CA SER A 54 4.68 5.40 2.82
C SER A 54 5.79 4.35 2.84
N SER A 55 6.81 4.56 1.99
CA SER A 55 8.02 3.73 1.96
C SER A 55 9.19 4.51 2.53
N SER A 56 10.09 3.86 3.26
CA SER A 56 11.35 4.46 3.67
C SER A 56 12.26 4.87 2.51
N ALA A 57 12.00 4.35 1.29
CA ALA A 57 12.75 4.71 0.09
C ALA A 57 12.21 5.97 -0.61
N SER A 58 11.03 6.47 -0.23
CA SER A 58 10.38 7.63 -0.84
C SER A 58 9.83 8.56 0.22
N ASN A 59 10.11 9.86 0.14
CA ASN A 59 9.49 10.85 1.03
C ASN A 59 8.03 11.16 0.70
N SER A 60 7.37 10.37 -0.15
CA SER A 60 5.96 10.51 -0.51
C SER A 60 5.07 9.59 0.30
N GLU A 61 3.97 10.14 0.79
CA GLU A 61 2.85 9.38 1.32
C GLU A 61 1.76 9.29 0.25
N VAL A 62 1.07 8.15 0.18
CA VAL A 62 0.00 7.92 -0.77
C VAL A 62 -1.25 7.55 0.01
N GLU A 63 -2.32 8.31 -0.20
CA GLU A 63 -3.66 7.99 0.31
C GLU A 63 -4.47 7.29 -0.77
N VAL A 64 -5.09 6.18 -0.39
CA VAL A 64 -5.89 5.37 -1.31
C VAL A 64 -7.26 5.06 -0.74
N LYS A 65 -8.22 4.87 -1.64
CA LYS A 65 -9.50 4.22 -1.34
C LYS A 65 -9.41 2.75 -1.71
N VAL A 66 -10.05 1.90 -0.91
CA VAL A 66 -10.12 0.46 -1.16
C VAL A 66 -11.56 -0.03 -1.17
N ASP A 67 -11.81 -1.16 -1.84
CA ASP A 67 -13.06 -1.89 -1.70
C ASP A 67 -13.11 -2.69 -0.38
N GLU A 68 -14.22 -3.39 -0.18
CA GLU A 68 -14.48 -4.26 0.97
C GLU A 68 -13.48 -5.43 1.10
N PHE A 69 -12.77 -5.77 0.02
CA PHE A 69 -11.73 -6.79 0.01
C PHE A 69 -10.33 -6.22 0.23
N GLY A 70 -10.18 -4.90 0.31
CA GLY A 70 -8.90 -4.23 0.49
C GLY A 70 -8.12 -4.01 -0.82
N PHE A 71 -8.76 -4.15 -1.98
CA PHE A 71 -8.15 -3.80 -3.25
C PHE A 71 -8.25 -2.30 -3.50
N VAL A 72 -7.16 -1.71 -3.99
CA VAL A 72 -7.08 -0.28 -4.30
C VAL A 72 -8.02 0.07 -5.45
N LEU A 73 -8.85 1.08 -5.22
CA LEU A 73 -9.78 1.67 -6.21
C LEU A 73 -9.12 2.84 -6.94
N ASP A 74 -8.45 3.69 -6.18
CA ASP A 74 -7.86 4.94 -6.65
C ASP A 74 -6.56 5.19 -5.87
N GLU A 75 -5.46 5.22 -6.63
CA GLU A 75 -4.13 5.65 -6.20
C GLU A 75 -3.77 6.92 -6.98
N PRO A 76 -3.88 8.10 -6.36
CA PRO A 76 -3.73 9.37 -7.06
C PRO A 76 -2.44 9.44 -7.89
N ASN A 77 -2.57 9.88 -9.14
CA ASN A 77 -1.49 10.04 -10.12
C ASN A 77 -0.78 8.74 -10.57
N ASN A 78 -1.24 7.56 -10.16
CA ASN A 78 -0.57 6.30 -10.48
C ASN A 78 -1.53 5.24 -11.05
N PHE A 79 -2.59 4.89 -10.31
CA PHE A 79 -3.51 3.82 -10.71
C PHE A 79 -4.96 4.16 -10.42
N LYS A 80 -5.86 3.75 -11.33
CA LYS A 80 -7.30 3.77 -11.12
C LYS A 80 -7.88 2.45 -11.58
N ARG A 81 -8.71 1.82 -10.74
CA ARG A 81 -9.42 0.61 -11.14
C ARG A 81 -10.45 0.96 -12.23
N VAL A 82 -10.45 0.17 -13.30
CA VAL A 82 -11.45 0.21 -14.36
C VAL A 82 -12.53 -0.85 -14.10
N ASP A 83 -13.74 -0.60 -14.58
CA ASP A 83 -14.88 -1.53 -14.49
C ASP A 83 -14.76 -2.68 -15.50
#